data_AF-A0A922Y1A5-F1
#
_entry.id   AF-A0A922Y1A5-F1
#
_cell.length_a   1.000
_cell.length_b   1.000
_cell.length_c   1.000
_cell.angle_alpha   90.00
_cell.angle_beta   90.00
_cell.angle_gamma   90.00
#
_symmetry.space_group_name_H-M   'P 1'
#
loop_
_entity.id
_entity.type
_entity.pdbx_description
1 polymer ?
#
loop_
_entity_poly.entity_id
_entity_poly.type
_entity_poly.pdbx_seq_one_letter_code
_entity_poly.pdbx_strand_id
1 'polypeptide(L)'
;MAYRIRASRMLLAGGLLLATTPAFAQEGMLFKNLIEGSGLFGSSKADIEYKQRAPLVVPPSSSLPKPQEAGAHRSAAWPDDPDVARRRAERDSSNILYQNTESYRANTRPLMSQEELRRGRVAGRANGPDGIVADHNNYNNQIQPIRVGREMAARQSQTDEASVAYGTEPARRYLHEPPTGYRRPAATAALGPGASGPQEDKQAVGQREYLTGQKVYQ
;
A
#
# COMPACT_ATOMS: atom_id res chain seq x y z
N MET A 1 53.23 -77.12 3.94
CA MET A 1 52.20 -77.43 2.92
C MET A 1 50.89 -76.82 3.43
N ALA A 2 50.58 -75.55 3.16
CA ALA A 2 49.98 -75.01 1.95
C ALA A 2 48.71 -75.77 1.54
N TYR A 3 47.52 -75.18 1.76
CA TYR A 3 46.42 -75.13 0.78
C TYR A 3 45.49 -73.95 1.09
N ARG A 4 45.41 -73.02 0.15
CA ARG A 4 44.37 -71.99 -0.01
C ARG A 4 43.31 -72.57 -0.95
N ILE A 5 42.00 -72.33 -0.74
CA ILE A 5 40.94 -72.28 -1.79
C ILE A 5 39.72 -71.59 -1.16
N ARG A 6 39.39 -70.36 -1.56
CA ARG A 6 38.38 -69.86 -2.54
C ARG A 6 36.97 -69.63 -1.96
N ALA A 7 36.44 -68.49 -2.37
CA ALA A 7 35.16 -67.90 -2.01
C ALA A 7 33.95 -68.61 -2.62
N SER A 8 32.80 -68.46 -1.96
CA SER A 8 31.48 -68.54 -2.60
C SER A 8 30.55 -67.51 -1.96
N ARG A 9 30.12 -66.57 -2.81
CA ARG A 9 29.08 -65.57 -2.55
C ARG A 9 27.73 -66.29 -2.58
N MET A 10 26.92 -66.18 -1.53
CA MET A 10 25.48 -66.47 -1.62
C MET A 10 24.72 -65.15 -1.59
N LEU A 11 24.20 -64.80 -2.78
CA LEU A 11 23.20 -63.80 -3.03
C LEU A 11 21.84 -64.42 -2.64
N LEU A 12 21.11 -63.83 -1.69
CA LEU A 12 19.72 -64.18 -1.44
C LEU A 12 18.88 -62.92 -1.56
N ALA A 13 18.13 -62.89 -2.66
CA ALA A 13 17.27 -61.81 -3.09
C ALA A 13 15.88 -61.90 -2.43
N GLY A 14 15.28 -60.73 -2.21
CA GLY A 14 13.88 -60.43 -2.53
C GLY A 14 12.77 -61.16 -1.78
N GLY A 15 12.03 -60.42 -0.95
CA GLY A 15 10.73 -60.86 -0.45
C GLY A 15 10.13 -59.97 0.64
N LEU A 16 9.73 -58.74 0.28
CA LEU A 16 8.85 -57.90 1.10
C LEU A 16 7.42 -58.48 1.00
N LEU A 17 6.97 -59.18 2.03
CA LEU A 17 5.55 -59.48 2.23
C LEU A 17 5.06 -58.75 3.47
N LEU A 18 4.27 -57.69 3.24
CA LEU A 18 3.43 -57.05 4.24
C LEU A 18 2.40 -58.07 4.74
N ALA A 19 2.61 -58.62 5.94
CA ALA A 19 1.56 -59.23 6.73
C ALA A 19 1.13 -58.21 7.79
N THR A 20 -0.04 -57.61 7.60
CA THR A 20 -0.69 -56.71 8.56
C THR A 20 -1.20 -57.51 9.76
N THR A 21 -0.38 -57.64 10.80
CA THR A 21 -0.84 -58.06 12.13
C THR A 21 -1.41 -56.84 12.85
N PRO A 22 -2.61 -56.91 13.47
CA PRO A 22 -3.11 -55.82 14.30
C PRO A 22 -2.26 -55.74 15.57
N ALA A 23 -1.40 -54.73 15.65
CA ALA A 23 -0.69 -54.39 16.88
C ALA A 23 -1.71 -53.90 17.92
N PHE A 24 -2.00 -54.76 18.89
CA PHE A 24 -2.78 -54.40 20.07
C PHE A 24 -2.08 -53.25 20.81
N ALA A 25 -2.87 -52.27 21.25
CA ALA A 25 -2.46 -51.04 21.95
C ALA A 25 -1.88 -51.27 23.37
N GLN A 26 -0.96 -52.24 23.53
CA GLN A 26 -0.13 -52.41 24.72
C GLN A 26 1.03 -51.41 24.77
N GLU A 27 1.34 -50.76 23.64
CA GLU A 27 2.37 -49.71 23.55
C GLU A 27 2.07 -48.49 24.46
N GLY A 28 0.82 -48.22 24.80
CA GLY A 28 0.47 -47.10 25.68
C GLY A 28 1.04 -47.25 27.09
N MET A 29 1.08 -48.47 27.64
CA MET A 29 1.58 -48.73 29.00
C MET A 29 3.11 -48.79 29.03
N LEU A 30 3.73 -49.36 27.99
CA LEU A 30 5.19 -49.41 27.85
C LEU A 30 5.78 -48.01 27.63
N PHE A 31 5.16 -47.22 26.75
CA PHE A 31 5.55 -45.83 26.52
C PHE A 31 5.32 -44.96 27.76
N LYS A 32 4.20 -45.13 28.46
CA LYS A 32 3.92 -44.45 29.73
C LYS A 32 4.97 -44.79 30.80
N ASN A 33 5.33 -46.06 30.97
CA ASN A 33 6.34 -46.49 31.94
C ASN A 33 7.75 -45.99 31.58
N LEU A 34 8.09 -45.94 30.28
CA LEU A 34 9.36 -45.37 29.80
C LEU A 34 9.44 -43.87 30.07
N ILE A 35 8.34 -43.15 29.86
CA ILE A 35 8.25 -41.71 30.09
C ILE A 35 8.29 -41.39 31.58
N GLU A 36 7.53 -42.09 32.41
CA GLU A 36 7.55 -41.94 33.87
C GLU A 36 8.93 -42.31 34.44
N GLY A 37 9.56 -43.39 33.95
CA GLY A 37 10.91 -43.80 34.35
C GLY A 37 12.03 -42.84 33.91
N SER A 38 11.82 -42.09 32.82
CA SER A 38 12.78 -41.07 32.37
C SER A 38 12.74 -39.77 33.17
N GLY A 39 11.78 -39.62 34.10
CA GLY A 39 11.59 -38.41 34.89
C GLY A 39 11.17 -37.18 34.08
N LEU A 40 10.85 -37.34 32.79
CA LEU A 40 10.54 -36.23 31.87
C LEU A 40 9.22 -35.52 32.23
N PHE A 41 8.29 -36.23 32.88
CA PHE A 41 7.12 -35.66 33.52
C PHE A 41 7.00 -36.23 34.92
N GLY A 42 7.29 -35.43 35.94
CA GLY A 42 7.14 -35.84 37.34
C GLY A 42 5.70 -36.28 37.63
N SER A 43 5.49 -37.58 37.84
CA SER A 43 4.24 -38.13 38.35
C SER A 43 4.22 -38.04 39.87
N SER A 44 3.06 -37.64 40.42
CA SER A 44 2.79 -37.14 41.79
C SER A 44 3.09 -35.65 42.03
N LYS A 45 2.22 -34.76 41.50
CA LYS A 45 2.01 -33.47 42.17
C LYS A 45 1.31 -33.77 43.50
N ALA A 46 1.82 -33.22 44.60
CA ALA A 46 1.10 -33.23 45.87
C ALA A 46 -0.30 -32.62 45.69
N ASP A 47 -1.32 -33.21 46.31
CA ASP A 47 -2.67 -32.63 46.32
C ASP A 47 -2.59 -31.21 46.89
N ILE A 48 -2.97 -30.23 46.07
CA ILE A 48 -2.95 -28.83 46.46
C ILE A 48 -4.11 -28.61 47.42
N GLU A 49 -3.81 -28.28 48.67
CA GLU A 49 -4.80 -27.87 49.65
C GLU A 49 -5.36 -26.48 49.26
N TYR A 50 -6.46 -26.47 48.51
CA TYR A 50 -7.12 -25.23 48.11
C TYR A 50 -7.84 -24.59 49.30
N LYS A 51 -7.27 -23.50 49.83
CA LYS A 51 -7.94 -22.65 50.81
C LYS A 51 -8.74 -21.56 50.10
N GLN A 52 -9.91 -21.24 50.65
CA GLN A 52 -10.73 -20.17 50.12
C GLN A 52 -9.96 -18.84 50.17
N ARG A 53 -9.99 -18.09 49.07
CA ARG A 53 -9.43 -16.74 49.01
C ARG A 53 -10.32 -15.79 49.80
N ALA A 54 -9.74 -14.76 50.40
CA ALA A 54 -10.50 -13.70 51.06
C ALA A 54 -11.50 -13.07 50.05
N PRO A 55 -12.69 -12.67 50.50
CA PRO A 55 -13.70 -12.07 49.63
C PRO A 55 -13.21 -10.74 49.02
N LEU A 56 -13.68 -10.44 47.81
CA LEU A 56 -13.34 -9.20 47.11
C LEU A 56 -13.96 -8.00 47.84
N VAL A 57 -13.13 -7.04 48.26
CA VAL A 57 -13.59 -5.79 48.85
C VAL A 57 -14.09 -4.88 47.74
N VAL A 58 -15.41 -4.64 47.70
CA VAL A 58 -16.03 -3.71 46.76
C VAL A 58 -15.97 -2.30 47.35
N PRO A 59 -15.59 -1.26 46.57
CA PRO A 59 -15.60 0.12 47.04
C PRO A 59 -17.02 0.56 47.46
N PRO A 60 -17.14 1.48 48.45
CA PRO A 60 -18.42 1.88 49.03
C PRO A 60 -19.36 2.62 48.07
N SER A 61 -18.84 3.15 46.96
CA SER A 61 -19.65 3.80 45.92
C SER A 61 -19.08 3.54 44.53
N SER A 62 -19.96 3.31 43.57
CA SER A 62 -19.65 3.19 42.13
C SER A 62 -19.65 4.54 41.38
N SER A 63 -19.81 5.66 42.09
CA SER A 63 -19.85 6.99 41.47
C SER A 63 -18.47 7.36 40.94
N LEU A 64 -18.37 7.48 39.61
CA LEU A 64 -17.19 8.00 38.94
C LEU A 64 -17.04 9.51 39.25
N PRO A 65 -15.80 10.01 39.43
CA PRO A 65 -15.57 11.45 39.48
C PRO A 65 -16.05 12.11 38.19
N LYS A 66 -16.51 13.36 38.29
CA LYS A 66 -16.99 14.13 37.14
C LYS A 66 -15.89 14.23 36.06
N PRO A 67 -16.23 14.17 34.76
CA PRO A 67 -15.27 14.40 33.69
C PRO A 67 -14.58 15.75 33.87
N GLN A 68 -13.28 15.79 33.61
CA GLN A 68 -12.48 17.01 33.68
C GLN A 68 -12.95 18.01 32.61
N GLU A 69 -13.11 19.27 32.97
CA GLU A 69 -13.53 20.31 32.03
C GLU A 69 -12.50 20.49 30.91
N ALA A 70 -12.99 20.58 29.67
CA ALA A 70 -12.14 20.74 28.50
C ALA A 70 -11.40 22.08 28.56
N GLY A 71 -10.09 22.03 28.87
CA GLY A 71 -9.22 23.21 28.89
C GLY A 71 -8.73 23.64 30.28
N ALA A 72 -9.12 22.97 31.36
CA ALA A 72 -8.79 23.38 32.72
C ALA A 72 -7.28 23.39 33.06
N HIS A 73 -6.40 22.80 32.24
CA HIS A 73 -4.96 22.71 32.53
C HIS A 73 -4.05 22.89 31.31
N ARG A 74 -4.43 23.73 30.34
CA ARG A 74 -3.42 24.18 29.35
C ARG A 74 -2.59 25.31 29.97
N SER A 75 -1.43 24.96 30.51
CA SER A 75 -0.42 25.93 30.92
C SER A 75 -0.01 26.76 29.68
N ALA A 76 -0.06 28.09 29.77
CA ALA A 76 0.26 29.02 28.68
C ALA A 76 1.70 28.91 28.12
N ALA A 77 2.54 28.07 28.72
CA ALA A 77 3.93 27.84 28.33
C ALA A 77 4.11 26.77 27.24
N TRP A 78 3.06 26.00 26.88
CA TRP A 78 3.15 24.97 25.84
C TRP A 78 2.69 25.52 24.48
N PRO A 79 3.49 25.36 23.41
CA PRO A 79 3.06 25.66 22.05
C PRO A 79 1.83 24.85 21.64
N ASP A 80 1.00 25.43 20.77
CA ASP A 80 -0.14 24.71 20.21
C ASP A 80 0.33 23.62 19.24
N ASP A 81 -0.08 22.38 19.55
CA ASP A 81 0.18 21.21 18.71
C ASP A 81 -0.68 21.26 17.42
N PRO A 82 -0.06 21.29 16.22
CA PRO A 82 -0.79 21.30 14.95
C PRO A 82 -1.69 20.08 14.76
N ASP A 83 -1.35 18.92 15.32
CA ASP A 83 -2.19 17.72 15.20
C ASP A 83 -3.47 17.83 16.04
N VAL A 84 -3.40 18.47 17.20
CA VAL A 84 -4.59 18.75 18.02
C VAL A 84 -5.48 19.79 17.34
N ALA A 85 -4.88 20.82 16.73
CA ALA A 85 -5.61 21.81 15.94
C ALA A 85 -6.32 21.15 14.74
N ARG A 86 -5.62 20.29 14.00
CA ARG A 86 -6.18 19.53 12.88
C ARG A 86 -7.33 18.63 13.32
N ARG A 87 -7.16 17.88 14.42
CA ARG A 87 -8.21 17.00 14.97
C ARG A 87 -9.44 17.79 15.42
N ARG A 88 -9.26 18.99 15.99
CA ARG A 88 -10.37 19.88 16.35
C ARG A 88 -11.09 20.37 15.09
N ALA A 89 -10.36 20.84 14.07
CA ALA A 89 -10.94 21.27 12.81
C ALA A 89 -11.71 20.15 12.10
N GLU A 90 -11.18 18.92 12.09
CA GLU A 90 -11.87 17.74 11.56
C GLU A 90 -13.18 17.45 12.30
N ARG A 91 -13.16 17.51 13.65
CA ARG A 91 -14.37 17.36 14.48
C ARG A 91 -15.39 18.47 14.22
N ASP A 92 -14.95 19.70 14.13
CA ASP A 92 -15.83 20.84 13.90
C ASP A 92 -16.45 20.75 12.51
N SER A 93 -15.67 20.31 11.51
CA SER A 93 -16.15 20.08 10.14
C SER A 93 -17.16 18.93 10.03
N SER A 94 -17.00 17.87 10.83
CA SER A 94 -17.93 16.73 10.83
C SER A 94 -19.22 16.99 11.60
N ASN A 95 -19.22 17.97 12.52
CA ASN A 95 -20.42 18.41 13.23
C ASN A 95 -21.23 19.48 12.47
N ILE A 96 -20.81 19.86 11.27
CA ILE A 96 -21.60 20.78 10.42
C ILE A 96 -22.85 20.04 9.96
N LEU A 97 -24.03 20.60 10.28
CA LEU A 97 -25.31 20.13 9.76
C LEU A 97 -25.22 20.08 8.22
N TYR A 98 -25.65 18.98 7.60
CA TYR A 98 -25.58 18.82 6.13
C TYR A 98 -26.15 20.02 5.37
N GLN A 99 -27.21 20.63 5.88
CA GLN A 99 -27.86 21.85 5.38
C GLN A 99 -26.92 23.08 5.28
N ASN A 100 -25.88 23.13 6.10
CA ASN A 100 -24.90 24.22 6.13
C ASN A 100 -23.64 23.94 5.30
N THR A 101 -23.53 22.75 4.71
CA THR A 101 -22.40 22.41 3.84
C THR A 101 -22.45 23.22 2.55
N GLU A 102 -21.28 23.56 2.00
CA GLU A 102 -21.19 24.28 0.72
C GLU A 102 -21.84 23.48 -0.41
N SER A 103 -21.72 22.15 -0.39
CA SER A 103 -22.39 21.27 -1.35
C SER A 103 -23.91 21.37 -1.26
N TYR A 104 -24.49 21.35 -0.05
CA TYR A 104 -25.94 21.53 0.11
C TYR A 104 -26.38 22.93 -0.35
N ARG A 105 -25.64 23.97 0.02
CA ARG A 105 -25.93 25.35 -0.41
C ARG A 105 -25.86 25.49 -1.92
N ALA A 106 -24.83 24.94 -2.56
CA ALA A 106 -24.68 24.97 -4.01
C ALA A 106 -25.83 24.26 -4.75
N ASN A 107 -26.31 23.13 -4.22
CA ASN A 107 -27.40 22.36 -4.83
C ASN A 107 -28.80 22.91 -4.52
N THR A 108 -28.97 23.61 -3.39
CA THR A 108 -30.28 24.10 -2.91
C THR A 108 -30.51 25.58 -3.23
N ARG A 109 -29.49 26.28 -3.74
CA ARG A 109 -29.65 27.67 -4.21
C ARG A 109 -30.61 27.68 -5.39
N PRO A 110 -31.58 28.61 -5.41
CA PRO A 110 -32.42 28.79 -6.58
C PRO A 110 -31.54 29.14 -7.78
N LEU A 111 -31.77 28.45 -8.89
CA LEU A 111 -31.08 28.73 -10.15
C LEU A 111 -31.44 30.16 -10.56
N MET A 112 -30.41 31.00 -10.75
CA MET A 112 -30.60 32.37 -11.19
C MET A 112 -31.09 32.38 -12.65
N SER A 113 -32.10 33.18 -12.94
CA SER A 113 -32.62 33.30 -14.31
C SER A 113 -31.60 33.98 -15.23
N GLN A 114 -31.72 33.73 -16.54
CA GLN A 114 -30.84 34.33 -17.54
C GLN A 114 -30.88 35.87 -17.52
N GLU A 115 -32.02 36.46 -17.14
CA GLU A 115 -32.23 37.90 -17.00
C GLU A 115 -31.53 38.47 -15.76
N GLU A 116 -31.61 37.78 -14.61
CA GLU A 116 -30.88 38.15 -13.39
C GLU A 116 -29.37 38.06 -13.58
N LEU A 117 -28.88 37.03 -14.28
CA LEU A 117 -27.47 36.91 -14.65
C LEU A 117 -27.00 38.07 -15.55
N ARG A 118 -27.86 38.56 -16.44
CA ARG A 118 -27.55 39.71 -17.32
C ARG A 118 -27.58 41.02 -16.56
N ARG A 119 -28.44 41.17 -15.55
CA ARG A 119 -28.52 42.37 -14.69
C ARG A 119 -27.24 42.61 -13.90
N GLY A 120 -26.52 41.56 -13.49
CA GLY A 120 -25.22 41.66 -12.82
C GLY A 120 -24.02 41.90 -13.76
N ARG A 121 -24.21 41.88 -15.08
CA ARG A 121 -23.14 42.08 -16.05
C ARG A 121 -22.86 43.57 -16.24
N VAL A 122 -21.80 44.07 -15.61
CA VAL A 122 -21.28 45.42 -15.87
C VAL A 122 -20.42 45.36 -17.14
N ALA A 123 -20.74 46.15 -18.15
CA ALA A 123 -19.94 46.22 -19.36
C ALA A 123 -18.52 46.76 -19.03
N GLY A 124 -17.48 46.06 -19.47
CA GLY A 124 -16.08 46.49 -19.29
C GLY A 124 -15.31 45.85 -18.13
N ARG A 125 -15.93 44.97 -17.32
CA ARG A 125 -15.19 44.18 -16.31
C ARG A 125 -14.86 42.80 -16.88
N ALA A 126 -13.57 42.46 -16.98
CA ALA A 126 -13.15 41.08 -17.19
C ALA A 126 -13.71 40.20 -16.06
N ASN A 127 -14.08 38.96 -16.37
CA ASN A 127 -14.58 38.03 -15.36
C ASN A 127 -13.51 37.76 -14.29
N GLY A 128 -13.59 38.45 -13.15
CA GLY A 128 -12.71 38.25 -11.99
C GLY A 128 -12.45 39.55 -11.22
N PRO A 129 -12.02 39.47 -9.95
CA PRO A 129 -11.36 40.61 -9.30
C PRO A 129 -10.13 41.02 -10.13
N ASP A 130 -9.80 42.32 -10.16
CA ASP A 130 -8.55 42.79 -10.76
C ASP A 130 -7.37 42.06 -10.10
N GLY A 131 -6.64 41.30 -10.92
CA GLY A 131 -5.67 40.31 -10.46
C GLY A 131 -6.20 38.89 -10.61
N ILE A 132 -6.27 38.40 -11.85
CA ILE A 132 -6.09 36.96 -12.06
C ILE A 132 -4.65 36.69 -11.59
N VAL A 133 -4.50 36.30 -10.33
CA VAL A 133 -3.27 35.71 -9.83
C VAL A 133 -2.91 34.63 -10.86
N ALA A 134 -1.73 34.70 -11.46
CA ALA A 134 -1.33 33.78 -12.54
C ALA A 134 -1.50 32.29 -12.15
N ASP A 135 -1.57 32.00 -10.85
CA ASP A 135 -1.89 30.71 -10.22
C ASP A 135 -3.38 30.29 -10.24
N HIS A 136 -4.30 31.02 -10.88
CA HIS A 136 -5.71 30.60 -10.99
C HIS A 136 -6.18 30.46 -12.44
N ASN A 137 -5.27 30.17 -13.35
CA ASN A 137 -5.62 29.76 -14.71
C ASN A 137 -5.43 28.24 -14.88
N ASN A 138 -6.43 27.57 -15.47
CA ASN A 138 -6.36 26.16 -15.88
C ASN A 138 -5.04 25.85 -16.62
N TYR A 139 -4.61 26.76 -17.50
CA TYR A 139 -3.37 26.59 -18.22
C TYR A 139 -2.14 26.44 -17.30
N ASN A 140 -2.01 27.28 -16.28
CA ASN A 140 -0.84 27.27 -15.40
C ASN A 140 -0.90 26.12 -14.38
N ASN A 141 -2.10 25.78 -13.88
CA ASN A 141 -2.26 24.78 -12.82
C ASN A 141 -2.33 23.34 -13.34
N GLN A 142 -2.96 23.13 -14.51
CA GLN A 142 -3.23 21.79 -15.02
C GLN A 142 -2.37 21.50 -16.25
N ILE A 143 -2.36 22.40 -17.23
CA ILE A 143 -1.78 22.11 -18.55
C ILE A 143 -0.25 22.25 -18.54
N GLN A 144 0.27 23.30 -17.91
CA GLN A 144 1.69 23.60 -17.87
C GLN A 144 2.52 22.50 -17.18
N PRO A 145 2.18 22.02 -15.97
CA PRO A 145 2.92 20.93 -15.32
C PRO A 145 2.91 19.65 -16.15
N ILE A 146 1.81 19.33 -16.83
CA ILE A 146 1.71 18.16 -17.71
C ILE A 146 2.65 18.30 -18.91
N ARG A 147 2.69 19.47 -19.56
CA ARG A 147 3.61 19.72 -20.69
C ARG A 147 5.06 19.63 -20.23
N VAL A 148 5.40 20.29 -19.13
CA VAL A 148 6.75 20.29 -18.57
C VAL A 148 7.18 18.87 -18.21
N GLY A 149 6.31 18.09 -17.54
CA GLY A 149 6.57 16.68 -17.24
C GLY A 149 6.79 15.83 -18.49
N ARG A 150 5.97 16.03 -19.54
CA ARG A 150 6.15 15.35 -20.84
C ARG A 150 7.47 15.72 -21.51
N GLU A 151 7.83 17.00 -21.52
CA GLU A 151 9.08 17.47 -22.11
C GLU A 151 10.30 16.97 -21.34
N MET A 152 10.26 16.99 -20.00
CA MET A 152 11.31 16.42 -19.15
C MET A 152 11.48 14.93 -19.38
N ALA A 153 10.38 14.17 -19.44
CA ALA A 153 10.42 12.74 -19.73
C ALA A 153 11.01 12.45 -21.12
N ALA A 154 10.63 13.22 -22.14
CA ALA A 154 11.18 13.09 -23.48
C ALA A 154 12.68 13.42 -23.56
N ARG A 155 13.15 14.41 -22.79
CA ARG A 155 14.59 14.71 -22.68
C ARG A 155 15.33 13.58 -21.99
N GLN A 156 14.78 13.04 -20.91
CA GLN A 156 15.41 11.92 -20.19
C GLN A 156 15.49 10.67 -21.09
N SER A 157 14.43 10.35 -21.83
CA SER A 157 14.45 9.21 -22.75
C SER A 157 15.52 9.37 -23.83
N GLN A 158 15.68 10.56 -24.40
CA GLN A 158 16.75 10.85 -25.37
C GLN A 158 18.15 10.67 -24.77
N THR A 159 18.37 11.09 -23.52
CA THR A 159 19.65 10.87 -22.83
C THR A 159 19.90 9.40 -22.54
N ASP A 160 18.86 8.65 -22.17
CA ASP A 160 18.97 7.23 -21.88
C ASP A 160 19.27 6.45 -23.17
N GLU A 161 18.62 6.78 -24.30
CA GLU A 161 18.92 6.21 -25.62
C GLU A 161 20.36 6.48 -26.07
N ALA A 162 20.85 7.71 -25.90
CA ALA A 162 22.23 8.07 -26.24
C ALA A 162 23.26 7.30 -25.40
N SER A 163 22.89 6.84 -24.20
CA SER A 163 23.77 6.07 -23.31
C SER A 163 23.81 4.57 -23.65
N VAL A 164 22.93 4.09 -24.53
CA VAL A 164 22.82 2.68 -24.89
C VAL A 164 23.64 2.41 -26.16
N ALA A 165 24.87 1.91 -25.96
CA ALA A 165 25.75 1.46 -27.04
C ALA A 165 26.04 -0.05 -26.95
N TYR A 166 26.26 -0.68 -28.11
CA TYR A 166 26.57 -2.12 -28.18
C TYR A 166 27.88 -2.44 -27.46
N GLY A 167 27.84 -3.45 -26.60
CA GLY A 167 29.02 -3.95 -25.90
C GLY A 167 29.50 -3.10 -24.71
N THR A 168 28.91 -1.92 -24.49
CA THR A 168 29.13 -1.08 -23.31
C THR A 168 27.95 -1.19 -22.36
N GLU A 169 28.23 -1.31 -21.06
CA GLU A 169 27.18 -1.35 -20.05
C GLU A 169 26.80 0.07 -19.60
N PRO A 170 25.50 0.41 -19.48
CA PRO A 170 25.07 1.66 -18.87
C PRO A 170 25.57 1.81 -17.44
N ALA A 171 26.04 3.01 -17.07
CA ALA A 171 26.53 3.28 -15.73
C ALA A 171 25.41 3.10 -14.69
N ARG A 172 25.75 2.48 -13.55
CA ARG A 172 24.84 2.31 -12.42
C ARG A 172 24.55 3.65 -11.75
N ARG A 173 23.28 4.03 -11.68
CA ARG A 173 22.77 5.27 -11.06
C ARG A 173 22.12 5.05 -9.71
N TYR A 174 21.48 3.89 -9.49
CA TYR A 174 20.71 3.64 -8.27
C TYR A 174 21.06 2.32 -7.58
N LEU A 175 20.71 2.22 -6.29
CA LEU A 175 21.00 1.02 -5.48
C LEU A 175 20.23 -0.21 -5.95
N HIS A 176 19.02 0.00 -6.48
CA HIS A 176 18.13 -1.05 -6.99
C HIS A 176 18.51 -1.55 -8.40
N GLU A 177 19.39 -0.85 -9.09
CA GLU A 177 19.90 -1.33 -10.37
C GLU A 177 20.92 -2.46 -10.13
N PRO A 178 20.96 -3.47 -11.02
CA PRO A 178 21.86 -4.60 -10.86
C PRO A 178 23.34 -4.14 -10.84
N PRO A 179 24.22 -4.93 -10.22
CA PRO A 179 25.66 -4.65 -10.23
C PRO A 179 26.24 -4.59 -11.65
N THR A 180 27.41 -3.98 -11.77
CA THR A 180 28.14 -3.89 -13.05
C THR A 180 28.43 -5.29 -13.61
N GLY A 181 28.15 -5.48 -14.89
CA GLY A 181 28.31 -6.68 -15.70
C GLY A 181 26.98 -7.26 -16.20
N TYR A 182 25.86 -6.91 -15.54
CA TYR A 182 24.56 -7.53 -15.77
C TYR A 182 23.68 -6.80 -16.78
N ARG A 183 23.95 -5.53 -17.09
CA ARG A 183 23.18 -4.74 -18.08
C ARG A 183 23.84 -4.71 -19.46
N ARG A 184 24.85 -5.54 -19.72
CA ARG A 184 25.50 -5.59 -21.03
C ARG A 184 24.58 -6.28 -22.05
N PRO A 185 24.11 -5.59 -23.11
CA PRO A 185 23.29 -6.20 -24.13
C PRO A 185 24.09 -7.22 -24.95
N ALA A 186 23.43 -8.28 -25.40
CA ALA A 186 24.01 -9.21 -26.36
C ALA A 186 24.27 -8.50 -27.69
N ALA A 187 25.25 -8.98 -28.47
CA ALA A 187 25.63 -8.36 -29.74
C ALA A 187 24.48 -8.30 -30.77
N THR A 188 23.48 -9.18 -30.64
CA THR A 188 22.30 -9.27 -31.52
C THR A 188 21.04 -8.64 -30.93
N ALA A 189 21.10 -8.08 -29.72
CA ALA A 189 19.94 -7.46 -29.10
C ALA A 189 19.59 -6.14 -29.77
N ALA A 190 18.31 -5.83 -29.97
CA ALA A 190 17.90 -4.50 -30.39
C ALA A 190 18.18 -3.48 -29.28
N LEU A 191 18.75 -2.32 -29.62
CA LEU A 191 19.00 -1.21 -28.70
C LEU A 191 18.06 -0.04 -29.01
N GLY A 192 17.68 0.70 -27.97
CA GLY A 192 16.78 1.85 -28.07
C GLY A 192 15.29 1.49 -28.04
N PRO A 193 14.39 2.49 -28.15
CA PRO A 193 12.97 2.25 -28.34
C PRO A 193 12.82 1.46 -29.64
N GLY A 194 12.10 0.33 -29.59
CA GLY A 194 11.88 -0.49 -30.78
C GLY A 194 11.38 0.33 -31.97
N ALA A 195 11.57 -0.18 -33.19
CA ALA A 195 11.31 0.53 -34.45
C ALA A 195 9.92 1.20 -34.57
N SER A 196 8.95 0.80 -33.74
CA SER A 196 7.72 1.54 -33.49
C SER A 196 7.31 1.40 -32.03
N GLY A 197 7.16 2.53 -31.33
CA GLY A 197 6.35 2.59 -30.10
C GLY A 197 4.86 2.41 -30.41
N PRO A 198 3.98 2.36 -29.39
CA PRO A 198 2.55 2.39 -29.59
C PRO A 198 2.19 3.65 -30.39
N GLN A 199 1.74 3.50 -31.64
CA GLN A 199 1.21 4.62 -32.39
C GLN A 199 -0.12 5.02 -31.75
N GLU A 200 -0.24 6.28 -31.33
CA GLU A 200 -1.54 6.84 -30.99
C GLU A 200 -2.48 6.62 -32.18
N ASP A 201 -3.64 6.00 -31.92
CA ASP A 201 -4.64 5.77 -32.94
C ASP A 201 -5.18 7.12 -33.45
N LYS A 202 -4.67 7.55 -34.61
CA LYS A 202 -5.09 8.78 -35.27
C LYS A 202 -6.51 8.68 -35.85
N GLN A 203 -7.11 7.49 -35.83
CA GLN A 203 -8.45 7.20 -36.35
C GLN A 203 -9.53 7.27 -35.27
N ALA A 204 -9.19 7.60 -34.01
CA ALA A 204 -10.19 7.84 -32.96
C ALA A 204 -11.02 9.10 -33.27
N VAL A 205 -12.07 8.91 -34.08
CA VAL A 205 -13.09 9.92 -34.42
C VAL A 205 -13.69 10.47 -33.12
N GLY A 206 -13.79 11.79 -33.01
CA GLY A 206 -14.40 12.48 -31.86
C GLY A 206 -13.47 13.22 -30.91
N GLN A 207 -12.25 12.72 -30.60
CA GLN A 207 -11.41 13.39 -29.59
C GLN A 207 -10.72 14.67 -30.11
N ARG A 208 -10.27 14.66 -31.38
CA ARG A 208 -9.69 15.86 -32.01
C ARG A 208 -10.75 16.90 -32.32
N GLU A 209 -11.96 16.47 -32.69
CA GLU A 209 -13.11 17.33 -32.98
C GLU A 209 -13.53 18.17 -31.76
N TYR A 210 -13.45 17.59 -30.56
CA TYR A 210 -13.69 18.31 -29.30
C TYR A 210 -12.59 19.34 -28.98
N LEU A 211 -11.34 19.07 -29.35
CA LEU A 211 -10.20 19.95 -29.09
C LEU A 211 -10.09 21.10 -30.10
N THR A 212 -10.46 20.87 -31.37
CA THR A 212 -10.32 21.87 -32.45
C THR A 212 -11.64 22.55 -32.81
N GLY A 213 -12.79 22.05 -32.34
CA GLY A 213 -14.10 22.66 -32.55
C GLY A 213 -14.61 22.63 -34.00
N GLN A 214 -13.96 21.88 -34.90
CA GLN A 214 -14.38 21.74 -36.30
C GLN A 214 -14.84 20.30 -36.58
N LYS A 215 -16.08 20.16 -37.10
CA LYS A 215 -16.59 18.91 -37.69
C LYS A 215 -16.09 18.78 -39.13
N VAL A 216 -15.57 17.61 -39.49
CA VAL A 216 -14.95 17.34 -40.81
C VAL A 216 -15.94 16.77 -41.83
N TYR A 217 -17.21 16.53 -41.47
CA TYR A 217 -18.18 15.92 -42.39
C TYR A 217 -19.29 16.91 -42.79
N GLN A 218 -19.30 17.28 -44.08
CA GLN A 218 -20.50 17.61 -44.86
C GLN A 218 -20.78 16.43 -45.79
#